data_AF-A0A0C3JD48-F1
#
_entry.id   AF-A0A0C3JD48-F1
#
_cell.length_a   1.000
_cell.length_b   1.000
_cell.length_c   1.000
_cell.angle_alpha   90.00
_cell.angle_beta   90.00
_cell.angle_gamma   90.00
#
_symmetry.space_group_name_H-M   'P 1'
#
loop_
_entity.id
_entity.type
_entity.pdbx_description
1 polymer ?
#
loop_
_entity_poly.entity_id
_entity_poly.type
_entity_poly.pdbx_seq_one_letter_code
_entity_poly.pdbx_strand_id
1 'polypeptide(L)'
;MTCSDRPQMFYLPNTMANWPWPRRINPFFEEVKAEVDEWFRSFNALSPKSLKAFEKCDFAEHLRIGCELMIVYFIVDEYTDVEDADRAAEMVDIIIDALKNPHRPRPEGEVILGEIIKQFWSRAIQSASLTSQQHFLDDYITYLRAVIVEAGDRDKNATYDIQGYLSIRRQTVGAQSAFAIFELGLNLVDEVYYHPAVTELIDCAAELILIDNDLASYNREQGTGDENHNLVTAIMFELGLDRSGAMAWAAAYHTEIEARFINGLLKLPSWGVKLDAQLKEYLNGIANWARANYCWSYESQRYFGSRGGEIEKTRLVPLLSKARRDPKLREQDIVVADLQL
;
A
#
# COMPACT_ATOMS: atom_id res chain seq x y z
N MET A 1 0.11 23.07 -39.02
CA MET A 1 0.55 22.70 -37.65
C MET A 1 -0.37 23.40 -36.67
N THR A 2 -1.44 22.71 -36.27
CA THR A 2 -2.38 23.18 -35.25
C THR A 2 -1.78 22.94 -33.87
N CYS A 3 -2.04 23.84 -32.93
CA CYS A 3 -1.45 23.94 -31.59
C CYS A 3 -1.89 22.83 -30.60
N SER A 4 -2.11 21.59 -31.06
CA SER A 4 -2.81 20.53 -30.29
C SER A 4 -2.00 19.26 -30.00
N ASP A 5 -0.75 19.13 -30.45
CA ASP A 5 0.00 17.86 -30.30
C ASP A 5 0.86 17.78 -29.03
N ARG A 6 0.71 18.71 -28.07
CA ARG A 6 1.37 18.56 -26.76
C ARG A 6 0.49 17.72 -25.85
N PRO A 7 1.01 16.62 -25.26
CA PRO A 7 0.26 15.85 -24.28
C PRO A 7 -0.15 16.78 -23.14
N GLN A 8 -1.40 16.65 -22.68
CA GLN A 8 -1.85 17.39 -21.51
C GLN A 8 -1.01 16.94 -20.31
N MET A 9 -0.42 17.88 -19.59
CA MET A 9 0.38 17.60 -18.41
C MET A 9 -0.40 18.01 -17.15
N PHE A 10 -0.15 17.36 -16.03
CA PHE A 10 -0.56 17.84 -14.71
C PHE A 10 0.62 17.85 -13.75
N TYR A 11 0.49 18.61 -12.67
CA TYR A 11 1.53 18.79 -11.67
C TYR A 11 1.30 17.89 -10.45
N LEU A 12 2.33 17.19 -9.99
CA LEU A 12 2.33 16.44 -8.73
C LEU A 12 2.92 17.29 -7.60
N PRO A 13 2.23 17.46 -6.47
CA PRO A 13 2.78 18.16 -5.33
C PRO A 13 3.99 17.43 -4.73
N ASN A 14 4.94 18.19 -4.18
CA ASN A 14 6.02 17.64 -3.36
C ASN A 14 5.56 17.61 -1.90
N THR A 15 4.74 16.62 -1.57
CA THR A 15 4.15 16.41 -0.24
C THR A 15 5.23 16.24 0.82
N MET A 16 6.17 15.32 0.61
CA MET A 16 7.22 15.00 1.58
C MET A 16 8.44 15.95 1.56
N ALA A 17 8.29 17.22 1.15
CA ALA A 17 9.40 18.17 1.08
C ALA A 17 10.01 18.50 2.45
N ASN A 18 9.15 18.60 3.47
CA ASN A 18 9.54 18.97 4.84
C ASN A 18 9.53 17.78 5.81
N TRP A 19 9.23 16.57 5.31
CA TRP A 19 9.18 15.39 6.15
C TRP A 19 10.57 15.05 6.73
N PRO A 20 10.74 15.04 8.07
CA PRO A 20 12.07 15.00 8.70
C PRO A 20 12.89 13.74 8.46
N TRP A 21 12.24 12.63 8.09
CA TRP A 21 12.91 11.34 7.87
C TRP A 21 13.49 11.28 6.45
N PRO A 22 14.83 11.19 6.31
CA PRO A 22 15.46 11.11 5.00
C PRO A 22 15.31 9.71 4.40
N ARG A 23 15.38 9.63 3.07
CA ARG A 23 15.45 8.35 2.36
C ARG A 23 16.67 7.54 2.82
N ARG A 24 16.46 6.26 3.12
CA ARG A 24 17.50 5.28 3.47
C ARG A 24 17.25 3.98 2.71
N ILE A 25 18.31 3.26 2.37
CA ILE A 25 18.24 1.90 1.83
C ILE A 25 19.06 0.99 2.72
N ASN A 26 18.54 -0.21 2.97
CA ASN A 26 19.30 -1.26 3.62
C ASN A 26 20.50 -1.70 2.75
N PRO A 27 21.72 -1.84 3.30
CA PRO A 27 22.89 -2.26 2.52
C PRO A 27 22.76 -3.68 1.92
N PHE A 28 21.87 -4.52 2.46
CA PHE A 28 21.64 -5.89 1.97
C PHE A 28 20.49 -5.98 0.95
N PHE A 29 19.89 -4.86 0.56
CA PHE A 29 18.69 -4.79 -0.28
C PHE A 29 18.77 -5.65 -1.53
N GLU A 30 19.81 -5.46 -2.35
CA GLU A 30 19.98 -6.16 -3.63
C GLU A 30 20.05 -7.69 -3.47
N GLU A 31 20.74 -8.17 -2.43
CA GLU A 31 20.92 -9.60 -2.16
C GLU A 31 19.58 -10.25 -1.79
N VAL A 32 18.88 -9.68 -0.81
CA VAL A 32 17.63 -10.27 -0.33
C VAL A 32 16.51 -10.11 -1.34
N LYS A 33 16.48 -9.01 -2.11
CA LYS A 33 15.54 -8.86 -3.21
C LYS A 33 15.65 -10.02 -4.20
N ALA A 34 16.86 -10.40 -4.58
CA ALA A 34 17.07 -11.51 -5.51
C ALA A 34 16.49 -12.84 -4.97
N GLU A 35 16.68 -13.12 -3.68
CA GLU A 35 16.12 -14.31 -3.03
C GLU A 35 14.60 -14.30 -2.96
N VAL A 36 14.01 -13.13 -2.68
CA VAL A 36 12.56 -12.96 -2.54
C VAL A 36 11.87 -13.04 -3.90
N ASP A 37 12.48 -12.46 -4.94
CA ASP A 37 12.01 -12.61 -6.32
C ASP A 37 12.04 -14.08 -6.75
N GLU A 38 13.11 -14.82 -6.42
CA GLU A 38 13.19 -16.26 -6.72
C GLU A 38 12.13 -17.07 -5.96
N TRP A 39 11.92 -16.77 -4.68
CA TRP A 39 10.83 -17.36 -3.89
C TRP A 39 9.46 -17.11 -4.54
N PHE A 40 9.17 -15.87 -4.96
CA PHE A 40 7.91 -15.54 -5.59
C PHE A 40 7.72 -16.24 -6.96
N ARG A 41 8.77 -16.28 -7.79
CA ARG A 41 8.75 -16.99 -9.08
C ARG A 41 8.40 -18.47 -8.94
N SER A 42 8.80 -19.10 -7.83
CA SER A 42 8.57 -20.54 -7.61
C SER A 42 7.08 -20.92 -7.57
N PHE A 43 6.19 -19.98 -7.26
CA PHE A 43 4.75 -20.22 -7.21
C PHE A 43 4.07 -20.24 -8.59
N ASN A 44 4.70 -19.66 -9.61
CA ASN A 44 4.09 -19.46 -10.93
C ASN A 44 2.70 -18.76 -10.85
N ALA A 45 2.57 -17.80 -9.92
CA ALA A 45 1.30 -17.14 -9.62
C ALA A 45 0.83 -16.17 -10.72
N LEU A 46 1.74 -15.70 -11.59
CA LEU A 46 1.44 -14.72 -12.64
C LEU A 46 1.88 -15.24 -14.00
N SER A 47 1.19 -14.80 -15.07
CA SER A 47 1.65 -15.03 -16.44
C SER A 47 3.05 -14.42 -16.67
N PRO A 48 3.86 -14.90 -17.63
CA PRO A 48 5.19 -14.33 -17.88
C PRO A 48 5.21 -12.82 -18.14
N LYS A 49 4.15 -12.30 -18.78
CA LYS A 49 3.99 -10.86 -19.02
C LYS A 49 3.67 -10.12 -17.72
N SER A 50 2.73 -10.63 -16.93
CA SER A 50 2.32 -10.04 -15.65
C SER A 50 3.46 -10.07 -14.62
N LEU A 51 4.20 -11.18 -14.55
CA LEU A 51 5.39 -11.31 -13.70
C LEU A 51 6.44 -10.24 -14.03
N LYS A 52 6.75 -10.04 -15.32
CA LYS A 52 7.71 -9.02 -15.74
C LYS A 52 7.28 -7.60 -15.36
N ALA A 53 5.98 -7.31 -15.35
CA ALA A 53 5.46 -6.01 -14.89
C ALA A 53 5.49 -5.90 -13.36
N PHE A 54 5.14 -6.97 -12.65
CA PHE A 54 5.17 -7.05 -11.19
C PHE A 54 6.57 -6.85 -10.62
N GLU A 55 7.59 -7.47 -11.23
CA GLU A 55 9.00 -7.35 -10.81
C GLU A 55 9.55 -5.92 -10.88
N LYS A 56 8.89 -5.02 -11.63
CA LYS A 56 9.23 -3.59 -11.66
C LYS A 56 8.77 -2.81 -10.42
N CYS A 57 8.10 -3.47 -9.48
CA CYS A 57 7.59 -2.86 -8.26
C CYS A 57 8.68 -2.65 -7.19
N ASP A 58 9.64 -3.53 -6.94
CA ASP A 58 10.87 -3.28 -6.12
C ASP A 58 10.70 -2.99 -4.58
N PHE A 59 10.85 -3.95 -3.64
CA PHE A 59 10.38 -3.85 -2.21
C PHE A 59 11.49 -3.99 -1.10
N ALA A 60 11.43 -3.34 0.11
CA ALA A 60 12.49 -3.39 1.19
C ALA A 60 12.12 -3.22 2.73
N GLU A 61 12.99 -3.79 3.63
CA GLU A 61 13.26 -3.71 5.13
C GLU A 61 12.55 -4.62 6.20
N HIS A 62 13.27 -5.05 7.26
CA HIS A 62 13.21 -6.41 7.86
C HIS A 62 13.30 -7.46 6.76
N LEU A 63 14.44 -7.39 6.07
CA LEU A 63 14.46 -7.27 4.63
C LEU A 63 13.65 -8.35 3.92
N ARG A 64 13.84 -9.62 4.27
CA ARG A 64 13.10 -10.71 3.63
C ARG A 64 11.61 -10.69 3.98
N ILE A 65 11.26 -10.60 5.26
CA ILE A 65 9.85 -10.63 5.71
C ILE A 65 9.11 -9.40 5.20
N GLY A 66 9.74 -8.22 5.20
CA GLY A 66 9.14 -7.01 4.63
C GLY A 66 8.96 -7.10 3.11
N CYS A 67 9.95 -7.60 2.36
CA CYS A 67 9.82 -7.83 0.92
C CYS A 67 8.71 -8.86 0.62
N GLU A 68 8.69 -9.99 1.34
CA GLU A 68 7.64 -11.03 1.21
C GLU A 68 6.25 -10.46 1.54
N LEU A 69 6.15 -9.62 2.59
CA LEU A 69 4.91 -8.95 2.95
C LEU A 69 4.43 -8.00 1.86
N MET A 70 5.33 -7.23 1.22
CA MET A 70 4.94 -6.38 0.09
C MET A 70 4.45 -7.22 -1.09
N ILE A 71 5.15 -8.30 -1.43
CA ILE A 71 4.66 -9.23 -2.46
C ILE A 71 3.27 -9.77 -2.10
N VAL A 72 3.05 -10.11 -0.83
CA VAL A 72 1.75 -10.56 -0.31
C VAL A 72 0.65 -9.51 -0.53
N TYR A 73 0.88 -8.23 -0.22
CA TYR A 73 -0.12 -7.19 -0.49
C TYR A 73 -0.44 -7.10 -1.99
N PHE A 74 0.58 -6.95 -2.84
CA PHE A 74 0.35 -6.77 -4.27
C PHE A 74 -0.28 -8.01 -4.91
N ILE A 75 0.11 -9.24 -4.52
CA ILE A 75 -0.51 -10.43 -5.12
C ILE A 75 -1.95 -10.62 -4.65
N VAL A 76 -2.28 -10.23 -3.42
CA VAL A 76 -3.67 -10.23 -2.95
C VAL A 76 -4.50 -9.27 -3.80
N ASP A 77 -4.04 -8.02 -3.97
CA ASP A 77 -4.74 -7.01 -4.79
C ASP A 77 -4.92 -7.48 -6.24
N GLU A 78 -3.86 -7.99 -6.88
CA GLU A 78 -3.93 -8.41 -8.28
C GLU A 78 -4.94 -9.57 -8.49
N TYR A 79 -5.19 -10.39 -7.47
CA TYR A 79 -6.22 -11.44 -7.50
C TYR A 79 -7.63 -10.92 -7.14
N THR A 80 -7.76 -10.07 -6.13
CA THR A 80 -9.07 -9.60 -5.64
C THR A 80 -9.65 -8.47 -6.49
N ASP A 81 -8.82 -7.70 -7.20
CA ASP A 81 -9.26 -6.56 -8.03
C ASP A 81 -9.95 -6.97 -9.34
N VAL A 82 -9.70 -8.19 -9.81
CA VAL A 82 -10.34 -8.76 -11.00
C VAL A 82 -11.59 -9.58 -10.68
N GLU A 83 -11.91 -9.77 -9.40
CA GLU A 83 -13.04 -10.58 -8.95
C GLU A 83 -14.17 -9.74 -8.34
N ASP A 84 -15.36 -10.34 -8.27
CA ASP A 84 -16.50 -9.75 -7.55
C ASP A 84 -16.38 -9.92 -6.04
N ALA A 85 -17.24 -9.24 -5.28
CA ALA A 85 -17.18 -9.25 -3.82
C ALA A 85 -17.32 -10.65 -3.19
N ASP A 86 -18.14 -11.53 -3.78
CA ASP A 86 -18.37 -12.88 -3.27
C ASP A 86 -17.10 -13.72 -3.44
N ARG A 87 -16.47 -13.67 -4.61
CA ARG A 87 -15.22 -14.39 -4.87
C ARG A 87 -14.04 -13.81 -4.10
N ALA A 88 -13.96 -12.48 -3.95
CA ALA A 88 -12.97 -11.84 -3.09
C ALA A 88 -13.11 -12.29 -1.62
N ALA A 89 -14.34 -12.45 -1.13
CA ALA A 89 -14.59 -12.97 0.22
C ALA A 89 -14.09 -14.41 0.40
N GLU A 90 -14.30 -15.30 -0.60
CA GLU A 90 -13.76 -16.66 -0.57
C GLU A 90 -12.22 -16.67 -0.51
N MET A 91 -11.56 -15.82 -1.31
CA MET A 91 -10.11 -15.68 -1.28
C MET A 91 -9.61 -15.17 0.07
N VAL A 92 -10.30 -14.18 0.65
CA VAL A 92 -9.99 -13.65 1.99
C VAL A 92 -10.14 -14.72 3.07
N ASP A 93 -11.17 -15.55 3.03
CA ASP A 93 -11.34 -16.66 3.97
C ASP A 93 -10.19 -17.67 3.88
N ILE A 94 -9.69 -17.95 2.68
CA ILE A 94 -8.52 -18.81 2.45
C ILE A 94 -7.25 -18.18 3.05
N ILE A 95 -7.04 -16.89 2.82
CA ILE A 95 -5.90 -16.14 3.39
C ILE A 95 -5.95 -16.18 4.92
N ILE A 96 -7.12 -15.90 5.51
CA ILE A 96 -7.32 -15.92 6.98
C ILE A 96 -7.07 -17.33 7.54
N ASP A 97 -7.53 -18.38 6.86
CA ASP A 97 -7.26 -19.76 7.28
C ASP A 97 -5.76 -20.08 7.21
N ALA A 98 -5.05 -19.64 6.17
CA ALA A 98 -3.60 -19.81 6.05
C ALA A 98 -2.82 -19.10 7.16
N LEU A 99 -3.25 -17.89 7.56
CA LEU A 99 -2.67 -17.15 8.69
C LEU A 99 -2.90 -17.83 10.03
N LYS A 100 -4.10 -18.38 10.24
CA LYS A 100 -4.46 -19.10 11.49
C LYS A 100 -3.83 -20.48 11.58
N ASN A 101 -3.56 -21.12 10.43
CA ASN A 101 -3.05 -22.48 10.34
C ASN A 101 -1.78 -22.57 9.46
N PRO A 102 -0.68 -21.83 9.79
CA PRO A 102 0.49 -21.71 8.92
C PRO A 102 1.25 -23.03 8.71
N HIS A 103 1.04 -24.02 9.58
CA HIS A 103 1.70 -25.33 9.46
C HIS A 103 0.82 -26.41 8.83
N ARG A 104 -0.43 -26.10 8.50
CA ARG A 104 -1.35 -27.03 7.84
C ARG A 104 -1.06 -27.08 6.33
N PRO A 105 -0.95 -28.26 5.70
CA PRO A 105 -0.90 -28.35 4.25
C PRO A 105 -2.13 -27.71 3.60
N ARG A 106 -1.93 -26.95 2.51
CA ARG A 106 -3.04 -26.37 1.75
C ARG A 106 -3.70 -27.45 0.87
N PRO A 107 -5.04 -27.41 0.68
CA PRO A 107 -5.75 -28.34 -0.21
C PRO A 107 -5.23 -28.30 -1.65
N GLU A 108 -5.27 -29.44 -2.34
CA GLU A 108 -4.98 -29.49 -3.78
C GLU A 108 -6.06 -28.71 -4.56
N GLY A 109 -5.63 -27.86 -5.49
CA GLY A 109 -6.53 -27.03 -6.31
C GLY A 109 -7.05 -25.76 -5.62
N GLU A 110 -6.59 -25.44 -4.41
CA GLU A 110 -6.85 -24.14 -3.77
C GLU A 110 -6.17 -22.99 -4.54
N VAL A 111 -6.75 -21.78 -4.46
CA VAL A 111 -6.10 -20.57 -4.99
C VAL A 111 -4.70 -20.39 -4.37
N ILE A 112 -3.73 -20.01 -5.20
CA ILE A 112 -2.31 -19.97 -4.83
C ILE A 112 -2.02 -19.05 -3.63
N LEU A 113 -2.88 -18.06 -3.38
CA LEU A 113 -2.78 -17.13 -2.24
C LEU A 113 -2.66 -17.89 -0.91
N GLY A 114 -3.37 -19.00 -0.73
CA GLY A 114 -3.30 -19.80 0.49
C GLY A 114 -1.88 -20.32 0.78
N GLU A 115 -1.17 -20.81 -0.24
CA GLU A 115 0.19 -21.32 -0.07
C GLU A 115 1.23 -20.20 0.09
N ILE A 116 1.07 -19.09 -0.64
CA ILE A 116 1.95 -17.91 -0.52
C ILE A 116 1.90 -17.36 0.92
N ILE A 117 0.69 -17.11 1.42
CA ILE A 117 0.44 -16.56 2.76
C ILE A 117 0.94 -17.51 3.84
N LYS A 118 0.68 -18.81 3.69
CA LYS A 118 1.18 -19.84 4.62
C LYS A 118 2.70 -19.80 4.73
N GLN A 119 3.43 -19.72 3.62
CA GLN A 119 4.89 -19.71 3.63
C GLN A 119 5.45 -18.41 4.22
N PHE A 120 4.90 -17.27 3.81
CA PHE A 120 5.24 -15.96 4.39
C PHE A 120 5.04 -15.98 5.91
N TRP A 121 3.85 -16.35 6.38
CA TRP A 121 3.50 -16.26 7.79
C TRP A 121 4.29 -17.27 8.64
N SER A 122 4.48 -18.51 8.14
CA SER A 122 5.34 -19.50 8.80
C SER A 122 6.77 -19.03 9.01
N ARG A 123 7.28 -18.15 8.12
CA ARG A 123 8.60 -17.54 8.27
C ARG A 123 8.55 -16.37 9.24
N ALA A 124 7.58 -15.48 9.09
CA ALA A 124 7.44 -14.27 9.91
C ALA A 124 7.34 -14.58 11.41
N ILE A 125 6.54 -15.57 11.79
CA ILE A 125 6.34 -15.96 13.20
C ILE A 125 7.61 -16.48 13.90
N GLN A 126 8.65 -16.85 13.14
CA GLN A 126 9.93 -17.28 13.73
C GLN A 126 10.74 -16.09 14.28
N SER A 127 10.48 -14.88 13.79
CA SER A 127 11.15 -13.65 14.23
C SER A 127 10.23 -12.72 15.02
N ALA A 128 8.92 -12.95 14.97
CA ALA A 128 7.90 -12.13 15.61
C ALA A 128 7.68 -12.52 17.08
N SER A 129 7.66 -11.54 17.99
CA SER A 129 7.15 -11.70 19.36
C SER A 129 5.67 -12.10 19.36
N LEU A 130 5.20 -12.72 20.44
CA LEU A 130 3.78 -13.11 20.53
C LEU A 130 2.82 -11.91 20.44
N THR A 131 3.19 -10.74 21.00
CA THR A 131 2.35 -9.53 20.89
C THR A 131 2.34 -8.97 19.47
N SER A 132 3.50 -8.88 18.81
CA SER A 132 3.55 -8.41 17.40
C SER A 132 2.81 -9.37 16.45
N GLN A 133 2.82 -10.68 16.73
CA GLN A 133 2.01 -11.64 15.97
C GLN A 133 0.52 -11.33 16.09
N GLN A 134 0.04 -11.06 17.31
CA GLN A 134 -1.37 -10.72 17.55
C GLN A 134 -1.76 -9.40 16.87
N HIS A 135 -0.97 -8.34 17.06
CA HIS A 135 -1.23 -7.04 16.44
C HIS A 135 -1.26 -7.13 14.91
N PHE A 136 -0.29 -7.83 14.30
CA PHE A 136 -0.31 -8.07 12.84
C PHE A 136 -1.57 -8.79 12.39
N LEU A 137 -1.99 -9.84 13.08
CA LEU A 137 -3.18 -10.60 12.71
C LEU A 137 -4.44 -9.73 12.81
N ASP A 138 -4.57 -8.92 13.86
CA ASP A 138 -5.72 -8.02 14.05
C ASP A 138 -5.80 -6.97 12.93
N ASP A 139 -4.69 -6.30 12.63
CA ASP A 139 -4.63 -5.28 11.58
C ASP A 139 -4.80 -5.89 10.19
N TYR A 140 -4.11 -6.99 9.89
CA TYR A 140 -4.12 -7.60 8.55
C TYR A 140 -5.48 -8.25 8.24
N ILE A 141 -6.16 -8.84 9.23
CA ILE A 141 -7.54 -9.32 9.05
C ILE A 141 -8.50 -8.15 8.81
N THR A 142 -8.27 -7.01 9.46
CA THR A 142 -9.06 -5.80 9.24
C THR A 142 -8.89 -5.29 7.81
N TYR A 143 -7.64 -5.21 7.32
CA TYR A 143 -7.30 -4.93 5.94
C TYR A 143 -8.01 -5.88 4.95
N LEU A 144 -7.89 -7.19 5.14
CA LEU A 144 -8.49 -8.18 4.24
C LEU A 144 -10.02 -8.06 4.17
N ARG A 145 -10.68 -7.74 5.28
CA ARG A 145 -12.12 -7.47 5.29
C ARG A 145 -12.48 -6.20 4.52
N ALA A 146 -11.63 -5.18 4.59
CA ALA A 146 -11.82 -3.95 3.84
C ALA A 146 -11.67 -4.18 2.32
N VAL A 147 -10.78 -5.08 1.89
CA VAL A 147 -10.65 -5.49 0.47
C VAL A 147 -11.98 -6.04 -0.08
N ILE A 148 -12.75 -6.78 0.72
CA ILE A 148 -14.09 -7.26 0.32
C ILE A 148 -15.06 -6.09 0.10
N VAL A 149 -15.00 -5.08 0.97
CA VAL A 149 -15.81 -3.87 0.84
C VAL A 149 -15.46 -3.13 -0.45
N GLU A 150 -14.16 -2.99 -0.75
CA GLU A 150 -13.68 -2.37 -1.98
C GLU A 150 -14.12 -3.12 -3.23
N ALA A 151 -14.07 -4.46 -3.24
CA ALA A 151 -14.62 -5.27 -4.32
C ALA A 151 -16.12 -4.99 -4.55
N GLY A 152 -16.90 -4.92 -3.46
CA GLY A 152 -18.33 -4.58 -3.53
C GLY A 152 -18.62 -3.16 -4.00
N ASP A 153 -17.72 -2.21 -3.76
CA ASP A 153 -17.81 -0.85 -4.28
C ASP A 153 -17.51 -0.81 -5.78
N ARG A 154 -16.53 -1.59 -6.23
CA ARG A 154 -16.21 -1.78 -7.66
C ARG A 154 -17.38 -2.41 -8.41
N ASP A 155 -18.03 -3.42 -7.85
CA ASP A 155 -19.21 -4.07 -8.43
C ASP A 155 -20.37 -3.09 -8.66
N LYS A 156 -20.53 -2.12 -7.77
CA LYS A 156 -21.59 -1.10 -7.82
C LYS A 156 -21.17 0.16 -8.56
N ASN A 157 -19.91 0.26 -9.00
CA ASN A 157 -19.30 1.49 -9.50
C ASN A 157 -19.59 2.66 -8.54
N ALA A 158 -19.38 2.44 -7.24
CA ALA A 158 -19.63 3.41 -6.20
C ALA A 158 -18.68 4.60 -6.30
N THR A 159 -19.13 5.77 -5.86
CA THR A 159 -18.30 6.97 -5.72
C THR A 159 -18.68 7.62 -4.40
N TYR A 160 -17.68 8.01 -3.63
CA TYR A 160 -17.86 8.58 -2.31
C TYR A 160 -17.48 10.07 -2.29
N ASP A 161 -18.05 10.78 -1.31
CA ASP A 161 -17.48 12.05 -0.88
C ASP A 161 -16.12 11.81 -0.18
N ILE A 162 -15.39 12.88 0.13
CA ILE A 162 -14.03 12.81 0.69
C ILE A 162 -14.01 12.03 2.00
N GLN A 163 -14.96 12.26 2.90
CA GLN A 163 -14.98 11.60 4.21
C GLN A 163 -15.36 10.12 4.10
N GLY A 164 -16.34 9.78 3.28
CA GLY A 164 -16.70 8.41 2.96
C GLY A 164 -15.54 7.65 2.35
N TYR A 165 -14.86 8.27 1.38
CA TYR A 165 -13.67 7.70 0.75
C TYR A 165 -12.54 7.44 1.78
N LEU A 166 -12.14 8.46 2.55
CA LEU A 166 -11.08 8.32 3.54
C LEU A 166 -11.40 7.25 4.59
N SER A 167 -12.68 7.09 4.97
CA SER A 167 -13.08 6.07 5.96
C SER A 167 -12.80 4.64 5.48
N ILE A 168 -13.04 4.35 4.21
CA ILE A 168 -12.80 3.05 3.60
C ILE A 168 -11.32 2.90 3.28
N ARG A 169 -10.73 3.90 2.62
CA ARG A 169 -9.35 3.84 2.12
C ARG A 169 -8.31 3.72 3.23
N ARG A 170 -8.55 4.31 4.42
CA ARG A 170 -7.67 4.09 5.60
C ARG A 170 -7.51 2.62 5.95
N GLN A 171 -8.53 1.80 5.65
CA GLN A 171 -8.50 0.35 5.89
C GLN A 171 -7.98 -0.43 4.69
N THR A 172 -8.20 0.03 3.44
CA THR A 172 -7.76 -0.69 2.24
C THR A 172 -6.36 -0.34 1.75
N VAL A 173 -5.73 0.72 2.27
CA VAL A 173 -4.33 1.06 1.93
C VAL A 173 -3.31 0.05 2.47
N GLY A 174 -3.69 -0.78 3.46
CA GLY A 174 -2.82 -1.82 4.03
C GLY A 174 -1.65 -1.31 4.88
N ALA A 175 -1.56 0.01 5.12
CA ALA A 175 -0.40 0.63 5.78
C ALA A 175 -0.25 0.22 7.25
N GLN A 176 -1.35 0.18 8.02
CA GLN A 176 -1.31 -0.16 9.46
C GLN A 176 -0.71 -1.56 9.68
N SER A 177 -1.25 -2.56 8.98
CA SER A 177 -0.74 -3.93 9.04
C SER A 177 0.68 -4.07 8.46
N ALA A 178 1.09 -3.22 7.51
CA ALA A 178 2.46 -3.20 7.00
C ALA A 178 3.47 -2.72 8.06
N PHE A 179 3.05 -1.86 9.00
CA PHE A 179 3.94 -1.36 10.06
C PHE A 179 4.38 -2.45 11.03
N ALA A 180 3.67 -3.59 11.09
CA ALA A 180 4.04 -4.72 11.94
C ALA A 180 5.48 -5.22 11.72
N ILE A 181 6.07 -5.00 10.54
CA ILE A 181 7.47 -5.35 10.27
C ILE A 181 8.44 -4.65 11.24
N PHE A 182 8.10 -3.44 11.70
CA PHE A 182 8.89 -2.68 12.68
C PHE A 182 8.64 -3.11 14.12
N GLU A 183 7.64 -3.96 14.35
CA GLU A 183 7.28 -4.48 15.65
C GLU A 183 7.80 -5.91 15.89
N LEU A 184 8.17 -6.66 14.83
CA LEU A 184 8.47 -8.10 14.92
C LEU A 184 9.35 -8.48 16.13
N GLY A 185 10.47 -7.79 16.33
CA GLY A 185 11.39 -8.08 17.45
C GLY A 185 11.01 -7.41 18.78
N LEU A 186 10.00 -6.55 18.79
CA LEU A 186 9.58 -5.74 19.93
C LEU A 186 8.51 -6.46 20.75
N ASN A 187 8.39 -6.10 22.01
CA ASN A 187 7.37 -6.59 22.93
C ASN A 187 6.57 -5.38 23.46
N LEU A 188 5.99 -4.61 22.53
CA LEU A 188 5.00 -3.60 22.88
C LEU A 188 3.76 -4.33 23.40
N VAL A 189 3.27 -3.90 24.57
CA VAL A 189 2.06 -4.45 25.18
C VAL A 189 0.84 -3.69 24.68
N ASP A 190 -0.31 -4.32 24.73
CA ASP A 190 -1.61 -3.78 24.28
C ASP A 190 -1.89 -2.38 24.83
N GLU A 191 -1.58 -2.12 26.11
CA GLU A 191 -1.77 -0.81 26.75
C GLU A 191 -0.97 0.31 26.05
N VAL A 192 0.18 0.00 25.48
CA VAL A 192 1.01 0.95 24.72
C VAL A 192 0.54 1.00 23.27
N TYR A 193 0.40 -0.17 22.63
CA TYR A 193 0.09 -0.27 21.20
C TYR A 193 -1.27 0.35 20.86
N TYR A 194 -2.30 0.02 21.64
CA TYR A 194 -3.66 0.53 21.47
C TYR A 194 -3.91 1.84 22.22
N HIS A 195 -2.88 2.48 22.77
CA HIS A 195 -3.07 3.78 23.41
C HIS A 195 -3.52 4.81 22.36
N PRO A 196 -4.55 5.64 22.62
CA PRO A 196 -5.08 6.58 21.63
C PRO A 196 -4.04 7.52 21.00
N ALA A 197 -3.03 7.95 21.77
CA ALA A 197 -1.97 8.79 21.25
C ALA A 197 -1.00 8.06 20.30
N VAL A 198 -0.86 6.73 20.44
CA VAL A 198 -0.04 5.90 19.55
C VAL A 198 -0.84 5.57 18.29
N THR A 199 -2.10 5.17 18.44
CA THR A 199 -2.98 4.89 17.30
C THR A 199 -3.16 6.12 16.41
N GLU A 200 -3.31 7.31 16.98
CA GLU A 200 -3.38 8.57 16.20
C GLU A 200 -2.12 8.80 15.34
N LEU A 201 -0.94 8.43 15.83
CA LEU A 201 0.31 8.54 15.06
C LEU A 201 0.38 7.52 13.95
N ILE A 202 -0.04 6.27 14.23
CA ILE A 202 -0.16 5.20 13.24
C ILE A 202 -1.13 5.63 12.14
N ASP A 203 -2.29 6.17 12.51
CA ASP A 203 -3.33 6.67 11.60
C ASP A 203 -2.81 7.82 10.74
N CYS A 204 -2.11 8.78 11.34
CA CYS A 204 -1.48 9.86 10.57
C CYS A 204 -0.49 9.31 9.55
N ALA A 205 0.39 8.38 9.92
CA ALA A 205 1.35 7.83 8.98
C ALA A 205 0.69 7.03 7.85
N ALA A 206 -0.33 6.22 8.18
CA ALA A 206 -1.14 5.49 7.20
C ALA A 206 -1.82 6.46 6.22
N GLU A 207 -2.34 7.58 6.72
CA GLU A 207 -3.01 8.59 5.91
C GLU A 207 -2.04 9.37 5.01
N LEU A 208 -0.80 9.64 5.45
CA LEU A 208 0.25 10.21 4.58
C LEU A 208 0.54 9.27 3.39
N ILE A 209 0.74 7.97 3.68
CA ILE A 209 1.00 6.94 2.67
C ILE A 209 -0.14 6.82 1.68
N LEU A 210 -1.38 6.82 2.18
CA LEU A 210 -2.60 6.80 1.36
C LEU A 210 -2.64 7.96 0.39
N ILE A 211 -2.45 9.18 0.89
CA ILE A 211 -2.50 10.38 0.05
C ILE A 211 -1.40 10.36 -1.00
N ASP A 212 -0.17 10.02 -0.61
CA ASP A 212 0.97 9.92 -1.54
C ASP A 212 0.74 8.85 -2.61
N ASN A 213 0.18 7.70 -2.22
CA ASN A 213 -0.19 6.63 -3.14
C ASN A 213 -1.21 7.10 -4.16
N ASP A 214 -2.32 7.67 -3.71
CA ASP A 214 -3.42 8.10 -4.57
C ASP A 214 -2.97 9.21 -5.53
N LEU A 215 -2.10 10.12 -5.09
CA LEU A 215 -1.51 11.16 -5.95
C LEU A 215 -0.64 10.53 -7.05
N ALA A 216 0.22 9.57 -6.70
CA ALA A 216 1.09 8.91 -7.65
C ALA A 216 0.35 7.96 -8.61
N SER A 217 -0.65 7.24 -8.09
CA SER A 217 -1.39 6.21 -8.82
C SER A 217 -2.52 6.75 -9.68
N TYR A 218 -3.04 7.96 -9.39
CA TYR A 218 -4.20 8.54 -10.08
C TYR A 218 -4.15 8.41 -11.61
N ASN A 219 -3.01 8.73 -12.23
CA ASN A 219 -2.88 8.71 -13.69
C ASN A 219 -3.00 7.30 -14.27
N ARG A 220 -2.46 6.30 -13.55
CA ARG A 220 -2.58 4.88 -13.88
C ARG A 220 -4.04 4.46 -13.78
N GLU A 221 -4.66 4.73 -12.65
CA GLU A 221 -6.01 4.27 -12.32
C GLU A 221 -7.06 4.87 -13.24
N GLN A 222 -7.02 6.18 -13.53
CA GLN A 222 -7.90 6.78 -14.53
C GLN A 222 -7.60 6.26 -15.95
N GLY A 223 -6.35 5.86 -16.20
CA GLY A 223 -5.92 5.25 -17.46
C GLY A 223 -6.42 3.81 -17.63
N THR A 224 -6.85 3.15 -16.55
CA THR A 224 -7.42 1.79 -16.54
C THR A 224 -8.92 1.77 -16.22
N GLY A 225 -9.52 2.92 -15.87
CA GLY A 225 -10.93 3.05 -15.53
C GLY A 225 -11.27 2.60 -14.11
N ASP A 226 -10.30 2.68 -13.19
CA ASP A 226 -10.41 2.26 -11.79
C ASP A 226 -10.23 3.45 -10.81
N GLU A 227 -10.42 4.67 -11.29
CA GLU A 227 -10.16 5.89 -10.52
C GLU A 227 -11.17 6.18 -9.40
N ASN A 228 -12.26 5.41 -9.28
CA ASN A 228 -13.30 5.68 -8.29
C ASN A 228 -12.83 5.43 -6.85
N HIS A 229 -11.79 4.61 -6.68
CA HIS A 229 -11.15 4.36 -5.38
C HIS A 229 -9.90 5.22 -5.16
N ASN A 230 -9.95 6.50 -5.55
CA ASN A 230 -8.83 7.44 -5.43
C ASN A 230 -9.26 8.78 -4.81
N LEU A 231 -8.49 9.31 -3.87
CA LEU A 231 -8.77 10.58 -3.20
C LEU A 231 -8.94 11.75 -4.16
N VAL A 232 -8.14 11.83 -5.23
CA VAL A 232 -8.23 12.90 -6.24
C VAL A 232 -9.61 12.89 -6.88
N THR A 233 -10.14 11.71 -7.21
CA THR A 233 -11.49 11.56 -7.78
C THR A 233 -12.57 11.97 -6.79
N ALA A 234 -12.46 11.56 -5.52
CA ALA A 234 -13.40 11.94 -4.47
C ALA A 234 -13.45 13.47 -4.25
N ILE A 235 -12.28 14.13 -4.25
CA ILE A 235 -12.19 15.59 -4.13
C ILE A 235 -12.81 16.30 -5.33
N MET A 236 -12.50 15.85 -6.55
CA MET A 236 -13.10 16.40 -7.77
C MET A 236 -14.63 16.27 -7.76
N PHE A 237 -15.13 15.12 -7.28
CA PHE A 237 -16.55 14.83 -7.17
C PHE A 237 -17.27 15.73 -6.16
N GLU A 238 -16.79 15.79 -4.92
CA GLU A 238 -17.46 16.54 -3.84
C GLU A 238 -17.33 18.06 -4.03
N LEU A 239 -16.14 18.56 -4.39
CA LEU A 239 -15.85 19.99 -4.43
C LEU A 239 -15.98 20.63 -5.81
N GLY A 240 -16.22 19.83 -6.86
CA GLY A 240 -16.28 20.31 -8.24
C GLY A 240 -14.96 20.92 -8.75
N LEU A 241 -13.84 20.56 -8.13
CA LEU A 241 -12.51 21.03 -8.52
C LEU A 241 -12.03 20.31 -9.79
N ASP A 242 -11.17 20.98 -10.56
CA ASP A 242 -10.36 20.28 -11.55
C ASP A 242 -9.25 19.47 -10.88
N ARG A 243 -8.53 18.67 -11.67
CA ARG A 243 -7.44 17.82 -11.14
C ARG A 243 -6.37 18.63 -10.43
N SER A 244 -6.00 19.80 -10.96
CA SER A 244 -4.97 20.63 -10.34
C SER A 244 -5.44 21.17 -8.98
N GLY A 245 -6.71 21.57 -8.88
CA GLY A 245 -7.35 21.93 -7.61
C GLY A 245 -7.41 20.76 -6.63
N ALA A 246 -7.77 19.56 -7.09
CA ALA A 246 -7.81 18.37 -6.26
C ALA A 246 -6.43 17.94 -5.74
N MET A 247 -5.41 17.97 -6.59
CA MET A 247 -4.01 17.71 -6.21
C MET A 247 -3.52 18.73 -5.18
N ALA A 248 -3.87 20.01 -5.34
CA ALA A 248 -3.52 21.07 -4.39
C ALA A 248 -4.25 20.89 -3.05
N TRP A 249 -5.52 20.49 -3.07
CA TRP A 249 -6.29 20.18 -1.86
C TRP A 249 -5.66 19.00 -1.10
N ALA A 250 -5.35 17.90 -1.79
CA ALA A 250 -4.73 16.72 -1.18
C ALA A 250 -3.37 17.06 -0.55
N ALA A 251 -2.56 17.90 -1.19
CA ALA A 251 -1.30 18.37 -0.63
C ALA A 251 -1.47 19.24 0.63
N ALA A 252 -2.49 20.09 0.66
CA ALA A 252 -2.81 20.89 1.85
C ALA A 252 -3.25 19.97 3.01
N TYR A 253 -4.13 19.01 2.72
CA TYR A 253 -4.55 18.02 3.72
C TYR A 253 -3.37 17.19 4.23
N HIS A 254 -2.50 16.70 3.34
CA HIS A 254 -1.25 16.02 3.70
C HIS A 254 -0.39 16.84 4.67
N THR A 255 -0.23 18.14 4.40
CA THR A 255 0.54 19.05 5.27
C THR A 255 -0.05 19.14 6.68
N GLU A 256 -1.37 19.13 6.81
CA GLU A 256 -2.04 19.08 8.11
C GLU A 256 -1.74 17.77 8.84
N ILE A 257 -1.76 16.63 8.14
CA ILE A 257 -1.45 15.31 8.72
C ILE A 257 0.00 15.24 9.20
N GLU A 258 0.96 15.75 8.43
CA GLU A 258 2.36 15.83 8.86
C GLU A 258 2.50 16.61 10.17
N ALA A 259 1.84 17.76 10.26
CA ALA A 259 1.85 18.58 11.46
C ALA A 259 1.20 17.85 12.65
N ARG A 260 0.11 17.11 12.45
CA ARG A 260 -0.50 16.28 13.51
C ARG A 260 0.48 15.21 14.00
N PHE A 261 1.13 14.47 13.09
CA PHE A 261 2.10 13.43 13.45
C PHE A 261 3.26 14.00 14.27
N ILE A 262 3.90 15.07 13.78
CA ILE A 262 5.05 15.69 14.45
C ILE A 262 4.66 16.22 15.83
N ASN A 263 3.50 16.89 15.94
CA ASN A 263 3.03 17.39 17.22
C ASN A 263 2.57 16.27 18.17
N GLY A 264 2.06 15.16 17.64
CA GLY A 264 1.65 13.99 18.41
C GLY A 264 2.83 13.29 19.08
N LEU A 265 3.97 13.19 18.40
CA LEU A 265 5.21 12.62 18.96
C LEU A 265 5.65 13.34 20.25
N LEU A 266 5.40 14.64 20.36
CA LEU A 266 5.75 15.45 21.54
C LEU A 266 4.80 15.23 22.72
N LYS A 267 3.65 14.59 22.50
CA LYS A 267 2.56 14.41 23.47
C LYS A 267 2.40 12.97 23.94
N LEU A 268 3.28 12.07 23.50
CA LEU A 268 3.27 10.69 23.97
C LEU A 268 3.50 10.62 25.47
N PRO A 269 2.68 9.87 26.23
CA PRO A 269 2.98 9.59 27.63
C PRO A 269 4.22 8.69 27.71
N SER A 270 4.73 8.51 28.92
CA SER A 270 5.83 7.58 29.20
C SER A 270 5.28 6.34 29.89
N TRP A 271 5.71 5.18 29.43
CA TRP A 271 5.45 3.86 30.03
C TRP A 271 6.73 3.27 30.64
N GLY A 272 7.75 4.09 30.81
CA GLY A 272 9.06 3.72 31.36
C GLY A 272 10.07 3.36 30.28
N VAL A 273 11.35 3.48 30.66
CA VAL A 273 12.52 3.50 29.76
C VAL A 273 12.52 2.38 28.72
N LYS A 274 12.13 1.16 29.09
CA LYS A 274 12.16 0.00 28.19
C LYS A 274 11.06 0.05 27.13
N LEU A 275 9.83 0.42 27.49
CA LEU A 275 8.71 0.50 26.55
C LEU A 275 8.82 1.74 25.68
N ASP A 276 9.24 2.87 26.25
CA ASP A 276 9.48 4.12 25.52
C ASP A 276 10.55 3.95 24.43
N ALA A 277 11.62 3.19 24.71
CA ALA A 277 12.66 2.91 23.72
C ALA A 277 12.13 2.07 22.54
N GLN A 278 11.34 1.04 22.82
CA GLN A 278 10.74 0.19 21.78
C GLN A 278 9.70 0.95 20.97
N LEU A 279 8.84 1.74 21.62
CA LEU A 279 7.84 2.56 20.94
C LEU A 279 8.50 3.59 20.03
N LYS A 280 9.61 4.21 20.49
CA LYS A 280 10.38 5.14 19.68
C LYS A 280 11.00 4.46 18.46
N GLU A 281 11.50 3.23 18.59
CA GLU A 281 12.01 2.43 17.47
C GLU A 281 10.90 2.15 16.45
N TYR A 282 9.75 1.67 16.94
CA TYR A 282 8.57 1.39 16.13
C TYR A 282 8.06 2.61 15.35
N LEU A 283 7.82 3.74 16.04
CA LEU A 283 7.35 4.98 15.42
C LEU A 283 8.36 5.59 14.47
N ASN A 284 9.67 5.42 14.73
CA ASN A 284 10.70 5.81 13.79
C ASN A 284 10.67 4.95 12.52
N GLY A 285 10.40 3.64 12.64
CA GLY A 285 10.16 2.75 11.50
C GLY A 285 8.97 3.22 10.66
N ILE A 286 7.82 3.45 11.30
CA ILE A 286 6.61 3.99 10.67
C ILE A 286 6.88 5.29 9.91
N ALA A 287 7.58 6.24 10.54
CA ALA A 287 7.88 7.51 9.89
C ALA A 287 8.84 7.37 8.69
N ASN A 288 9.78 6.42 8.74
CA ASN A 288 10.60 6.07 7.58
C ASN A 288 9.78 5.37 6.49
N TRP A 289 8.76 4.60 6.83
CA TRP A 289 7.90 3.94 5.85
C TRP A 289 7.12 4.92 4.99
N ALA A 290 6.62 6.01 5.59
CA ALA A 290 6.01 7.11 4.82
C ALA A 290 6.98 7.70 3.79
N ARG A 291 8.24 7.94 4.19
CA ARG A 291 9.30 8.37 3.26
C ARG A 291 9.60 7.31 2.20
N ALA A 292 9.68 6.04 2.60
CA ALA A 292 9.98 4.93 1.70
C ALA A 292 8.92 4.81 0.61
N ASN A 293 7.63 4.82 0.97
CA ASN A 293 6.52 4.77 0.03
C ASN A 293 6.55 5.93 -0.98
N TYR A 294 6.79 7.15 -0.50
CA TYR A 294 6.94 8.33 -1.34
C TYR A 294 8.08 8.15 -2.37
N CYS A 295 9.29 7.79 -1.93
CA CYS A 295 10.43 7.62 -2.82
C CYS A 295 10.22 6.46 -3.79
N TRP A 296 9.70 5.35 -3.28
CA TRP A 296 9.37 4.14 -4.03
C TRP A 296 8.40 4.40 -5.19
N SER A 297 7.45 5.32 -5.00
CA SER A 297 6.50 5.69 -6.06
C SER A 297 7.18 6.30 -7.29
N TYR A 298 8.37 6.90 -7.14
CA TYR A 298 9.18 7.44 -8.25
C TYR A 298 10.30 6.50 -8.71
N GLU A 299 10.75 5.59 -7.86
CA GLU A 299 11.87 4.68 -8.14
C GLU A 299 11.40 3.38 -8.79
N SER A 300 10.25 2.87 -8.35
CA SER A 300 9.56 1.78 -9.04
C SER A 300 9.06 2.27 -10.41
N GLN A 301 8.89 1.33 -11.34
CA GLN A 301 8.30 1.68 -12.65
C GLN A 301 6.77 1.57 -12.62
N ARG A 302 6.16 1.32 -11.45
CA ARG A 302 4.72 1.01 -11.30
C ARG A 302 3.84 2.16 -11.77
N TYR A 303 4.17 3.40 -11.40
CA TYR A 303 3.33 4.58 -11.68
C TYR A 303 3.84 5.42 -12.84
N PHE A 304 5.16 5.52 -12.99
CA PHE A 304 5.81 6.47 -13.89
C PHE A 304 6.70 5.82 -14.95
N GLY A 305 6.65 4.49 -15.09
CA GLY A 305 7.54 3.76 -16.00
C GLY A 305 9.01 4.06 -15.70
N SER A 306 9.83 4.15 -16.74
CA SER A 306 11.25 4.52 -16.62
C SER A 306 11.50 6.01 -16.34
N ARG A 307 10.45 6.83 -16.28
CA ARG A 307 10.54 8.30 -16.15
C ARG A 307 10.35 8.81 -14.73
N GLY A 308 10.21 7.93 -13.74
CA GLY A 308 9.94 8.34 -12.36
C GLY A 308 10.97 9.34 -11.80
N GLY A 309 12.27 9.16 -12.05
CA GLY A 309 13.31 10.13 -11.65
C GLY A 309 13.28 11.48 -12.40
N GLU A 310 12.71 11.54 -13.59
CA GLU A 310 12.44 12.81 -14.31
C GLU A 310 11.22 13.51 -13.68
N ILE A 311 10.16 12.74 -13.42
CA ILE A 311 8.91 13.22 -12.83
C ILE A 311 9.12 13.70 -11.39
N GLU A 312 9.96 13.05 -10.60
CA GLU A 312 10.31 13.50 -9.25
C GLU A 312 10.98 14.89 -9.28
N LYS A 313 11.79 15.18 -10.29
CA LYS A 313 12.48 16.48 -10.43
C LYS A 313 11.58 17.56 -11.01
N THR A 314 10.84 17.23 -12.07
CA THR A 314 10.04 18.19 -12.83
C THR A 314 8.66 18.40 -12.23
N ARG A 315 8.15 17.39 -11.50
CA ARG A 315 6.79 17.30 -10.99
C ARG A 315 5.71 17.35 -12.07
N LEU A 316 6.06 17.12 -13.33
CA LEU A 316 5.16 17.20 -14.47
C LEU A 316 4.89 15.80 -15.02
N VAL A 317 3.64 15.38 -15.01
CA VAL A 317 3.21 14.06 -15.49
C VAL A 317 2.38 14.20 -16.76
N PRO A 318 2.72 13.49 -17.85
CA PRO A 318 1.85 13.37 -19.01
C PRO A 318 0.59 12.60 -18.64
N LEU A 319 -0.57 13.19 -18.92
CA LEU A 319 -1.86 12.55 -18.69
C LEU A 319 -2.07 11.40 -19.69
N LEU A 320 -2.41 10.23 -19.16
CA LEU A 320 -2.84 9.09 -19.96
C LEU A 320 -4.27 9.28 -20.45
N SER A 321 -4.60 8.71 -21.61
CA SER A 321 -5.99 8.68 -22.09
C SER A 321 -6.86 7.88 -21.13
N LYS A 322 -8.01 8.45 -20.74
CA LYS A 322 -8.99 7.77 -19.90
C LYS A 322 -9.54 6.52 -20.59
N ALA A 323 -9.50 5.38 -19.90
CA ALA A 323 -10.09 4.12 -20.38
C ALA A 323 -11.41 3.80 -19.67
N ARG A 324 -12.13 2.80 -20.17
CA ARG A 324 -13.23 2.16 -19.45
C ARG A 324 -12.76 0.79 -18.97
N ARG A 325 -13.06 0.45 -17.72
CA ARG A 325 -12.79 -0.87 -17.15
C ARG A 325 -13.52 -1.96 -17.94
N ASP A 326 -12.87 -3.11 -18.14
CA ASP A 326 -13.51 -4.30 -18.69
C ASP A 326 -14.11 -5.15 -17.55
N PRO A 327 -15.45 -5.24 -17.42
CA PRO A 327 -16.09 -5.97 -16.33
C PRO A 327 -15.97 -7.51 -16.45
N LYS A 328 -15.35 -8.02 -17.53
CA LYS A 328 -15.25 -9.46 -17.79
C LYS A 328 -13.96 -10.11 -17.28
N LEU A 329 -12.98 -9.33 -16.83
CA LEU A 329 -11.72 -9.87 -16.28
C LEU A 329 -12.01 -10.71 -15.04
N ARG A 330 -11.22 -11.76 -14.82
CA ARG A 330 -11.30 -12.73 -13.70
C ARG A 330 -9.89 -13.18 -13.31
N GLU A 331 -9.73 -14.02 -12.28
CA GLU A 331 -8.45 -14.51 -11.75
C GLU A 331 -7.56 -15.17 -12.83
N GLN A 332 -8.15 -15.85 -13.82
CA GLN A 332 -7.41 -16.42 -14.94
C GLN A 332 -6.86 -15.36 -15.93
N ASP A 333 -7.35 -14.13 -15.85
CA ASP A 333 -7.08 -13.02 -16.76
C ASP A 333 -6.25 -11.90 -16.09
N ILE A 334 -5.57 -12.16 -14.96
CA ILE A 334 -4.73 -11.17 -14.26
C ILE A 334 -3.66 -10.60 -15.19
N VAL A 335 -3.82 -9.33 -15.56
CA VAL A 335 -2.86 -8.56 -16.34
C VAL A 335 -2.35 -7.40 -15.50
N VAL A 336 -1.13 -7.54 -15.00
CA VAL A 336 -0.41 -6.44 -14.36
C VAL A 336 -0.08 -5.41 -15.45
N ALA A 337 -0.68 -4.23 -15.36
CA ALA A 337 -0.52 -3.17 -16.35
C ALA A 337 0.94 -2.66 -16.40
N ASP A 338 1.56 -2.71 -17.59
CA ASP A 338 2.88 -2.13 -17.85
C ASP A 338 2.72 -0.73 -18.46
N LEU A 339 2.91 0.30 -17.63
CA LEU A 339 2.85 1.68 -18.09
C LEU A 339 4.10 2.04 -18.88
N GLN A 340 3.91 2.44 -20.14
CA GLN A 340 4.94 3.07 -20.96
C GLN A 340 4.67 4.58 -21.01
N LEU A 341 5.31 5.31 -20.09
CA LEU A 341 5.28 6.78 -20.02
C LEU A 341 6.53 7.42 -20.62
#